data_AF-A0A3E2NEG3-F1
#
_entry.id   AF-A0A3E2NEG3-F1
#
_cell.length_a   1.000
_cell.length_b   1.000
_cell.length_c   1.000
_cell.angle_alpha   90.00
_cell.angle_beta   90.00
_cell.angle_gamma   90.00
#
_symmetry.space_group_name_H-M   'P 1'
#
loop_
_entity.id
_entity.type
_entity.pdbx_description
1 polymer ?
#
loop_
_entity_poly.entity_id
_entity_poly.type
_entity_poly.pdbx_seq_one_letter_code
_entity_poly.pdbx_strand_id
1 'polypeptide(L)' 'MIDNNELPIGFTMELAQHSDIMVRFAGLSKDEQNRIINGARDIESRNEMRNYVESMFHEPKTSFF' A
#
# COMPACT_ATOMS: atom_id res chain seq x y z
N MET A 1 -3.43 -13.64 -19.97
CA MET A 1 -3.45 -13.29 -18.54
C MET A 1 -2.97 -11.86 -18.49
N ILE A 2 -3.78 -10.90 -18.04
CA ILE A 2 -3.36 -9.49 -18.11
C ILE A 2 -2.32 -9.29 -17.01
N ASP A 3 -1.05 -9.23 -17.43
CA ASP A 3 0.06 -8.69 -16.66
C ASP A 3 -0.18 -7.19 -16.46
N ASN A 4 -1.14 -6.84 -15.62
CA ASN A 4 -1.26 -5.52 -15.04
C ASN A 4 -0.18 -5.39 -13.96
N ASN A 5 1.09 -5.38 -14.37
CA ASN A 5 2.21 -5.06 -13.47
C ASN A 5 2.35 -3.55 -13.25
N GLU A 6 1.47 -2.74 -13.85
CA GLU A 6 1.40 -1.32 -13.55
C GLU A 6 0.72 -1.11 -12.19
N LEU A 7 1.48 -0.49 -11.29
CA LEU A 7 1.00 -0.02 -10.00
C LEU A 7 -0.01 1.10 -10.25
N PRO A 8 -1.13 1.15 -9.50
CA PRO A 8 -2.04 2.29 -9.56
C PRO A 8 -1.27 3.60 -9.35
N ILE A 9 -1.54 4.62 -10.16
CA ILE A 9 -0.81 5.90 -10.09
C ILE A 9 -0.94 6.52 -8.70
N GLY A 10 -2.15 6.51 -8.13
CA GLY A 10 -2.39 6.99 -6.77
C GLY A 10 -1.60 6.21 -5.72
N PHE A 11 -1.47 4.90 -5.89
CA PHE A 11 -0.69 4.05 -4.99
C PHE A 11 0.80 4.39 -5.04
N THR A 12 1.36 4.49 -6.25
CA THR A 12 2.77 4.85 -6.45
C THR A 12 3.08 6.25 -5.90
N MET A 13 2.16 7.21 -6.06
CA MET A 13 2.32 8.58 -5.57
C MET A 13 2.27 8.66 -4.04
N GLU A 14 1.39 7.90 -3.38
CA GLU A 14 1.37 7.85 -1.92
C GLU A 14 2.59 7.09 -1.37
N LEU A 15 3.03 5.99 -1.98
CA LEU A 15 4.29 5.32 -1.59
C LEU A 15 5.51 6.26 -1.69
N ALA A 16 5.60 7.07 -2.74
CA ALA A 16 6.69 8.03 -2.90
C ALA A 16 6.68 9.12 -1.80
N GLN A 17 5.50 9.51 -1.32
CA GLN A 17 5.35 10.46 -0.20
C GLN A 17 5.69 9.82 1.16
N HIS A 18 5.62 8.50 1.26
CA HIS A 18 5.86 7.73 2.48
C HIS A 18 7.03 6.75 2.28
N SER A 19 8.25 7.29 2.25
CA SER A 19 9.46 6.52 1.93
C SER A 19 9.71 5.32 2.85
N ASP A 20 9.28 5.39 4.11
CA ASP A 20 9.33 4.31 5.09
C ASP A 20 8.39 3.15 4.72
N ILE A 21 7.17 3.47 4.31
CA ILE A 21 6.16 2.51 3.82
C ILE A 21 6.64 1.86 2.52
N MET A 22 7.24 2.63 1.60
CA MET A 22 7.81 2.11 0.36
C MET A 22 8.92 1.08 0.61
N VAL A 23 9.83 1.35 1.55
CA VAL A 23 10.91 0.40 1.90
C VAL A 23 10.32 -0.90 2.48
N ARG A 24 9.30 -0.80 3.34
CA ARG A 24 8.62 -1.98 3.88
C ARG A 24 7.90 -2.77 2.80
N PHE A 25 7.15 -2.08 1.93
CA PHE A 25 6.45 -2.69 0.80
C PHE A 25 7.43 -3.43 -0.13
N ALA A 26 8.58 -2.84 -0.44
CA ALA A 26 9.61 -3.45 -1.27
C ALA A 26 10.24 -4.71 -0.63
N GLY A 27 10.20 -4.82 0.70
CA GLY A 27 10.67 -5.99 1.45
C GLY A 27 9.67 -7.15 1.54
N LEU A 28 8.40 -6.95 1.15
CA LEU A 28 7.38 -7.98 1.18
C LEU A 28 7.59 -9.02 0.07
N SER A 29 7.03 -10.23 0.24
CA SER A 29 7.01 -11.22 -0.82
C SER A 29 6.16 -10.74 -2.01
N LYS A 30 6.41 -11.29 -3.21
CA LYS A 30 5.62 -10.95 -4.41
C LYS A 30 4.12 -11.18 -4.21
N ASP A 31 3.73 -12.21 -3.47
CA ASP A 31 2.32 -12.51 -3.20
C ASP A 31 1.68 -11.46 -2.29
N GLU A 32 2.41 -10.98 -1.28
CA GLU A 32 1.96 -9.90 -0.40
C GLU A 32 1.88 -8.57 -1.13
N GLN A 33 2.91 -8.24 -1.94
CA GLN A 33 2.89 -7.07 -2.80
C GLN A 33 1.68 -7.11 -3.73
N ASN A 34 1.41 -8.25 -4.38
CA ASN A 34 0.26 -8.41 -5.27
C ASN A 34 -1.09 -8.25 -4.56
N ARG A 35 -1.24 -8.79 -3.33
CA ARG A 35 -2.46 -8.58 -2.53
C ARG A 35 -2.70 -7.10 -2.25
N ILE A 36 -1.65 -6.38 -1.89
CA ILE A 36 -1.70 -4.95 -1.61
C ILE A 36 -2.02 -4.15 -2.88
N ILE A 37 -1.33 -4.44 -3.98
CA ILE A 37 -1.56 -3.76 -5.27
C ILE A 37 -3.00 -4.00 -5.74
N ASN A 38 -3.52 -5.23 -5.59
CA ASN A 38 -4.90 -5.54 -5.94
C ASN A 38 -5.89 -4.76 -5.07
N GLY A 39 -5.68 -4.67 -3.76
CA GLY A 39 -6.54 -3.84 -2.90
C GLY A 39 -6.48 -2.35 -3.25
N ALA A 40 -5.32 -1.86 -3.68
CA ALA A 40 -5.17 -0.47 -4.15
C ALA A 40 -5.91 -0.18 -5.47
N ARG A 41 -6.22 -1.21 -6.29
CA ARG A 41 -6.95 -1.02 -7.56
C ARG A 41 -8.43 -0.73 -7.35
N ASP A 42 -8.99 -1.17 -6.24
CA ASP A 42 -10.40 -0.97 -5.90
C ASP A 42 -10.67 0.40 -5.24
N ILE A 43 -9.63 1.24 -5.11
CA ILE A 43 -9.70 2.54 -4.45
C ILE A 43 -9.79 3.66 -5.49
N GLU A 44 -10.88 4.42 -5.42
CA GLU A 44 -11.19 5.47 -6.40
C GLU A 44 -10.82 6.88 -5.90
N SER A 45 -10.64 7.05 -4.58
CA SER A 45 -10.38 8.36 -3.96
C SER A 45 -8.94 8.49 -3.46
N ARG A 46 -8.35 9.68 -3.66
CA ARG A 46 -7.01 10.01 -3.11
C ARG A 46 -6.95 9.84 -1.59
N ASN A 47 -8.00 10.26 -0.88
CA ASN A 47 -8.02 10.17 0.59
C ASN A 47 -8.09 8.70 1.05
N GLU A 48 -8.85 7.88 0.35
CA GLU A 48 -8.92 6.43 0.63
C GLU A 48 -7.59 5.75 0.32
N MET A 49 -6.90 6.15 -0.76
CA MET A 49 -5.58 5.60 -1.12
C MET A 49 -4.55 5.94 -0.05
N ARG A 50 -4.55 7.19 0.42
CA ARG A 50 -3.69 7.61 1.53
C ARG A 50 -3.97 6.79 2.79
N ASN A 51 -5.23 6.67 3.19
CA ASN A 51 -5.61 5.88 4.36
C ASN A 51 -5.22 4.41 4.20
N TYR A 52 -5.38 3.85 3.00
CA TYR A 52 -5.00 2.48 2.69
C TYR A 52 -3.48 2.26 2.85
N VAL A 53 -2.67 3.13 2.24
CA VAL A 53 -1.21 3.11 2.33
C VAL A 53 -0.74 3.28 3.78
N GLU A 54 -1.28 4.26 4.49
CA GLU A 54 -0.97 4.49 5.90
C GLU A 54 -1.41 3.32 6.79
N SER A 55 -2.51 2.63 6.47
CA SER A 55 -3.02 1.49 7.25
C SER A 55 -2.16 0.23 7.12
N MET A 56 -1.33 0.11 6.08
CA MET A 56 -0.49 -1.08 5.86
C MET A 56 0.50 -1.35 7.00
N PHE A 57 0.93 -0.29 7.67
CA PHE A 57 1.96 -0.36 8.70
C PHE A 57 1.59 0.41 9.97
N HIS A 58 0.33 0.80 10.13
CA HIS A 58 -0.18 1.15 11.45
C HIS A 58 -0.16 -0.12 12.31
N GLU A 59 0.93 -0.30 13.05
CA GLU A 59 0.95 -1.24 14.15
C GLU A 59 -0.25 -0.90 15.05
N PRO A 60 -1.05 -1.89 15.49
CA PRO A 60 -1.95 -1.63 16.58
C PRO A 60 -1.07 -1.08 17.69
N LYS A 61 -1.34 0.15 18.14
CA LYS A 61 -0.81 0.61 19.42
C LYS A 61 -1.36 -0.37 20.44
N THR A 62 -0.61 -1.42 20.72
CA THR A 62 -0.88 -2.33 21.83
C THR A 62 -0.78 -1.43 23.04
N SER A 63 -1.93 -0.94 23.46
CA SER A 63 -2.12 -0.14 24.64
C SER A 63 -1.80 -1.07 25.79
N PHE A 64 -0.53 -1.12 26.19
CA PHE A 64 -0.12 -1.70 27.46
C PHE A 64 -0.47 -0.65 28.51
N PHE A 65 -1.74 -0.67 28.95
CA PHE A 65 -2.16 -0.16 30.24
C PHE A 65 -2.45 -1.34 31.15
#